data_AF-A0A165N5K4-F1
#
_entry.id   AF-A0A165N5K4-F1
#
_cell.length_a   1.000
_cell.length_b   1.000
_cell.length_c   1.000
_cell.angle_alpha   90.00
_cell.angle_beta   90.00
_cell.angle_gamma   90.00
#
_symmetry.space_group_name_H-M   'P 1'
#
loop_
_entity.id
_entity.type
_entity.pdbx_description
1 polymer ?
#
loop_
_entity_poly.entity_id
_entity_poly.type
_entity_poly.pdbx_seq_one_letter_code
_entity_poly.pdbx_strand_id
1 'polypeptide(L)'
;MPHLDPTSEVYAARYYCLLDVLKTEGLVEPQYDANSPGEWLAWAHGVRWMIRFLFESRSRVILLANDTLPAPRSFPEIDELTRYLDEVFHRDGNQGDILGSAYPTITWSETLVLLEQANQAEHRPLANPQY
;
A
#
# COMPACT_ATOMS: atom_id res chain seq x y z
N MET A 1 26.22 0.21 -17.71
CA MET A 1 25.00 0.11 -16.89
C MET A 1 24.83 1.46 -16.21
N PRO A 2 23.69 2.15 -16.35
CA PRO A 2 23.45 3.34 -15.55
C PRO A 2 23.40 2.89 -14.09
N HIS A 3 24.22 3.51 -13.25
CA HIS A 3 24.20 3.23 -11.82
C HIS A 3 22.91 3.87 -11.27
N LEU A 4 21.97 3.05 -10.82
CA LEU A 4 20.79 3.54 -10.12
C LEU A 4 21.26 4.24 -8.84
N ASP A 5 20.54 5.30 -8.44
CA ASP A 5 20.70 5.88 -7.11
C ASP A 5 20.57 4.74 -6.07
N PRO A 6 21.54 4.56 -5.14
CA PRO A 6 21.47 3.54 -4.10
C PRO A 6 20.14 3.55 -3.34
N THR A 7 19.51 4.72 -3.22
CA THR A 7 18.21 4.91 -2.60
C THR A 7 17.09 4.29 -3.43
N SER A 8 17.16 4.39 -4.76
CA SER A 8 16.19 3.77 -5.68
C SER A 8 16.28 2.24 -5.63
N GLU A 9 17.49 1.68 -5.57
CA GLU A 9 17.69 0.23 -5.45
C GLU A 9 17.04 -0.35 -4.19
N VAL A 10 17.09 0.35 -3.06
CA VAL A 10 16.42 -0.06 -1.82
C VAL A 10 14.90 -0.10 -1.98
N TYR A 11 14.31 0.88 -2.66
CA TYR A 11 12.86 0.89 -2.91
C TYR A 11 12.46 -0.17 -3.94
N ALA A 12 13.28 -0.45 -4.95
CA ALA A 12 13.05 -1.53 -5.89
C ALA A 12 13.11 -2.90 -5.20
N ALA A 13 14.10 -3.13 -4.33
CA ALA A 13 14.21 -4.36 -3.55
C ALA A 13 12.99 -4.53 -2.62
N ARG A 14 12.56 -3.45 -1.95
CA ARG A 14 11.35 -3.45 -1.12
C ARG A 14 10.10 -3.76 -1.95
N TYR A 15 9.98 -3.19 -3.14
CA TYR A 15 8.87 -3.44 -4.05
C TYR A 15 8.74 -4.93 -4.39
N TYR A 16 9.82 -5.58 -4.84
CA TYR A 16 9.79 -7.00 -5.18
C TYR A 16 9.54 -7.88 -3.96
N CYS A 17 10.14 -7.55 -2.81
CA CYS A 17 9.90 -8.27 -1.57
C CYS A 17 8.43 -8.22 -1.13
N LEU A 18 7.81 -7.03 -1.17
CA LEU A 18 6.38 -6.87 -0.86
C LEU A 18 5.49 -7.60 -1.86
N LEU A 19 5.85 -7.61 -3.14
CA LEU A 19 5.11 -8.34 -4.16
C LEU A 19 5.06 -9.84 -3.86
N ASP A 20 6.21 -10.43 -3.50
CA ASP A 20 6.28 -11.85 -3.16
C ASP A 20 5.52 -12.17 -1.88
N VAL A 21 5.68 -11.35 -0.83
CA VAL A 21 4.93 -11.51 0.42
C VAL A 21 3.43 -11.41 0.18
N LEU A 22 2.95 -10.39 -0.54
CA LEU A 22 1.52 -10.20 -0.79
C LEU A 22 0.89 -11.35 -1.59
N LYS A 23 1.63 -11.93 -2.55
CA LYS A 23 1.19 -13.15 -3.26
C LYS A 23 1.01 -14.32 -2.31
N THR A 24 1.88 -14.46 -1.31
CA THR A 24 1.74 -15.52 -0.30
C THR A 24 0.64 -15.24 0.71
N GLU A 25 0.49 -13.99 1.16
CA GLU A 25 -0.51 -13.56 2.13
C GLU A 25 -1.94 -13.75 1.60
N GLY A 26 -2.15 -13.51 0.30
CA GLY A 26 -3.44 -13.79 -0.35
C GLY A 26 -3.84 -15.27 -0.33
N LEU A 27 -2.88 -16.20 -0.17
CA LEU A 27 -3.15 -17.65 -0.11
C LEU A 27 -3.45 -18.13 1.31
N VAL A 28 -3.07 -17.36 2.33
CA VAL A 28 -3.22 -17.72 3.75
C VAL A 28 -4.26 -16.85 4.46
N GLU A 29 -5.19 -16.29 3.68
CA GLU A 29 -6.32 -15.53 4.21
C GLU A 29 -7.05 -16.33 5.32
N PRO A 30 -7.19 -15.77 6.54
CA PRO A 30 -8.09 -16.31 7.55
C PRO A 30 -9.54 -16.27 7.07
N GLN A 31 -10.39 -17.23 7.43
CA GLN A 31 -11.80 -17.14 7.04
C GLN A 31 -12.48 -15.94 7.71
N TYR A 32 -13.15 -15.10 6.92
CA TYR A 32 -13.97 -14.03 7.46
C TYR A 32 -15.20 -14.58 8.21
N ASP A 33 -15.27 -14.32 9.52
CA ASP A 33 -16.44 -14.58 10.37
C ASP A 33 -16.93 -13.28 11.01
N ALA A 34 -18.15 -12.87 10.67
CA ALA A 34 -18.77 -11.67 11.22
C ALA A 34 -18.99 -11.75 12.75
N ASN A 35 -19.05 -12.95 13.34
CA ASN A 35 -19.22 -13.14 14.78
C ASN A 35 -17.89 -13.09 15.55
N SER A 36 -16.76 -13.25 14.86
CA SER A 36 -15.42 -13.24 15.44
C SER A 36 -14.40 -12.65 14.43
N PRO A 37 -14.53 -11.37 14.06
CA PRO A 37 -13.79 -10.80 12.93
C PRO A 37 -12.32 -10.49 13.26
N GLY A 38 -11.86 -10.69 14.49
CA GLY A 38 -10.58 -10.18 14.98
C GLY A 38 -9.35 -10.65 14.19
N GLU A 39 -9.26 -11.95 13.91
CA GLU A 39 -8.13 -12.52 13.14
C GLU A 39 -8.13 -12.03 11.69
N TRP A 40 -9.31 -12.04 11.05
CA TRP A 40 -9.46 -11.53 9.70
C TRP A 40 -9.13 -10.04 9.61
N LEU A 41 -9.61 -9.22 10.55
CA LEU A 41 -9.33 -7.78 10.58
C LEU A 41 -7.84 -7.51 10.78
N ALA A 42 -7.17 -8.24 11.67
CA ALA A 42 -5.73 -8.09 11.89
C ALA A 42 -4.94 -8.40 10.60
N TRP A 43 -5.27 -9.51 9.93
CA TRP A 43 -4.71 -9.87 8.63
C TRP A 43 -5.00 -8.82 7.56
N ALA A 44 -6.27 -8.45 7.38
CA ALA A 44 -6.72 -7.51 6.37
C ALA A 44 -6.06 -6.14 6.54
N HIS A 45 -5.87 -5.68 7.79
CA HIS A 45 -5.11 -4.47 8.08
C HIS A 45 -3.64 -4.59 7.70
N GLY A 46 -2.98 -5.70 8.05
CA GLY A 46 -1.60 -5.97 7.68
C GLY A 46 -1.41 -5.94 6.15
N VAL A 47 -2.27 -6.67 5.43
CA VAL A 47 -2.26 -6.72 3.97
C VAL A 47 -2.49 -5.34 3.35
N ARG A 48 -3.46 -4.57 3.85
CA ARG A 48 -3.71 -3.19 3.39
C ARG A 48 -2.47 -2.29 3.55
N TRP A 49 -1.74 -2.40 4.66
CA TRP A 49 -0.50 -1.65 4.83
C TRP A 49 0.61 -2.10 3.88
N MET A 50 0.74 -3.41 3.65
CA MET A 50 1.72 -3.95 2.70
C MET A 50 1.42 -3.49 1.27
N ILE A 51 0.14 -3.49 0.85
CA ILE A 51 -0.29 -2.93 -0.44
C ILE A 51 0.10 -1.45 -0.51
N ARG A 52 -0.18 -0.65 0.53
CA ARG A 52 0.25 0.77 0.56
C ARG A 52 1.76 0.91 0.32
N PHE A 53 2.58 0.14 1.04
CA PHE A 53 4.03 0.19 0.91
C PHE A 53 4.51 -0.29 -0.46
N LEU A 54 3.79 -1.20 -1.12
CA LEU A 54 4.09 -1.64 -2.48
C LEU A 54 3.94 -0.48 -3.47
N PHE A 55 2.80 0.21 -3.43
CA PHE A 55 2.55 1.41 -4.24
C PHE A 55 3.56 2.52 -3.94
N GLU A 56 3.85 2.77 -2.65
CA GLU A 56 4.83 3.77 -2.23
C GLU A 56 6.24 3.47 -2.74
N SER A 57 6.67 2.22 -2.64
CA SER A 57 8.00 1.79 -3.10
C SER A 57 8.14 2.01 -4.60
N ARG A 58 7.12 1.64 -5.39
CA ARG A 58 7.11 1.89 -6.83
C ARG A 58 7.16 3.38 -7.16
N SER A 59 6.32 4.19 -6.53
CA SER A 59 6.29 5.64 -6.74
C SER A 59 7.65 6.29 -6.45
N ARG A 60 8.35 5.83 -5.42
CA ARG A 60 9.70 6.31 -5.09
C ARG A 60 10.74 5.91 -6.11
N VAL A 61 10.68 4.69 -6.65
CA VAL A 61 11.58 4.25 -7.73
C VAL A 61 11.38 5.09 -8.99
N ILE A 62 10.12 5.34 -9.39
CA ILE A 62 9.79 6.21 -10.52
C ILE A 62 10.36 7.61 -10.30
N LEU A 63 10.18 8.17 -9.11
CA LEU A 63 10.65 9.50 -8.78
C LEU A 63 12.18 9.62 -8.78
N LEU A 64 12.89 8.63 -8.24
CA LEU A 64 14.34 8.69 -8.05
C LEU A 64 15.14 8.26 -9.29
N ALA A 65 14.63 7.33 -10.07
CA ALA A 65 15.37 6.70 -11.15
C ALA A 65 14.75 6.89 -12.54
N ASN A 66 13.56 7.49 -12.63
CA ASN A 66 12.77 7.51 -13.87
C ASN A 66 12.63 6.11 -14.49
N ASP A 67 12.55 5.09 -13.62
CA ASP A 67 12.50 3.68 -13.98
C ASP A 67 11.04 3.21 -14.12
N THR A 68 10.82 2.14 -14.88
CA THR A 68 9.51 1.57 -15.19
C THR A 68 9.33 0.22 -14.52
N LEU A 69 9.28 0.21 -13.19
CA LEU A 69 8.79 -0.98 -12.48
C LEU A 69 7.35 -1.31 -12.94
N PRO A 70 6.95 -2.59 -13.00
CA PRO A 70 5.59 -2.96 -13.34
C PRO A 70 4.57 -2.33 -12.39
N ALA A 71 3.37 -1.99 -12.86
CA ALA A 71 2.32 -1.48 -11.98
C ALA A 71 1.84 -2.61 -11.05
N PRO A 72 1.59 -2.37 -9.74
CA PRO A 72 1.13 -3.42 -8.83
C PRO A 72 -0.10 -4.17 -9.34
N ARG A 73 -1.06 -3.45 -9.93
CA ARG A 73 -2.29 -4.03 -10.50
C ARG A 73 -2.11 -4.79 -11.81
N SER A 74 -0.91 -4.79 -12.40
CA SER A 74 -0.62 -5.68 -13.53
C SER A 74 -0.42 -7.13 -13.09
N PHE A 75 -0.28 -7.38 -11.79
CA PHE A 75 -0.24 -8.72 -11.21
C PHE A 75 -1.66 -9.12 -10.78
N PRO A 76 -2.23 -10.20 -11.36
CA PRO A 76 -3.60 -10.62 -11.05
C PRO A 76 -3.85 -10.83 -9.57
N GLU A 77 -2.90 -11.44 -8.86
CA GLU A 77 -3.02 -11.76 -7.43
C GLU A 77 -3.15 -10.49 -6.58
N ILE A 78 -2.41 -9.44 -6.94
CA ILE A 78 -2.45 -8.16 -6.24
C ILE A 78 -3.73 -7.40 -6.55
N ASP A 79 -4.17 -7.41 -7.82
CA ASP A 79 -5.40 -6.74 -8.23
C ASP A 79 -6.64 -7.41 -7.61
N GLU A 80 -6.68 -8.74 -7.59
CA GLU A 80 -7.72 -9.53 -6.92
C GLU A 80 -7.74 -9.26 -5.42
N LEU A 81 -6.59 -9.34 -4.74
CA LEU A 81 -6.49 -9.08 -3.30
C LEU A 81 -6.92 -7.66 -2.92
N THR A 82 -6.53 -6.67 -3.74
CA THR A 82 -6.93 -5.27 -3.53
C THR A 82 -8.45 -5.11 -3.68
N ARG A 83 -9.03 -5.67 -4.74
CA ARG A 83 -10.48 -5.60 -5.00
C ARG A 83 -11.26 -6.30 -3.89
N TYR A 84 -10.81 -7.49 -3.49
CA TYR A 84 -11.44 -8.26 -2.43
C TYR A 84 -11.51 -7.47 -1.12
N LEU A 85 -10.40 -6.89 -0.68
CA LEU A 85 -10.37 -6.06 0.52
C LEU A 85 -11.30 -4.85 0.39
N ASP A 86 -11.26 -4.14 -0.74
CA ASP A 86 -12.14 -2.99 -0.98
C ASP A 86 -13.62 -3.41 -0.92
N GLU A 87 -13.99 -4.57 -1.47
CA GLU A 87 -15.35 -5.12 -1.42
C GLU A 87 -15.79 -5.47 0.01
N VAL A 88 -14.96 -6.17 0.79
CA VAL A 88 -15.31 -6.55 2.17
C VAL A 88 -15.45 -5.31 3.06
N PHE A 89 -14.50 -4.38 2.99
CA PHE A 89 -14.58 -3.13 3.76
C PHE A 89 -15.73 -2.23 3.30
N HIS A 90 -16.10 -2.24 2.02
CA HIS A 90 -17.25 -1.49 1.54
C HIS A 90 -18.58 -2.11 2.00
N ARG A 91 -18.71 -3.44 1.94
CA ARG A 91 -19.89 -4.17 2.40
C ARG A 91 -20.11 -3.97 3.89
N ASP A 92 -19.05 -4.12 4.69
CA ASP A 92 -19.16 -4.17 6.15
C ASP A 92 -18.94 -2.79 6.80
N GLY A 93 -18.31 -1.84 6.10
CA GLY A 93 -18.22 -0.43 6.51
C GLY A 93 -19.55 0.31 6.54
N ASN A 94 -20.59 -0.22 5.88
CA ASN A 94 -21.97 0.26 6.01
C ASN A 94 -22.67 -0.25 7.29
N GLN A 95 -22.10 -1.24 7.99
CA GLN A 95 -22.60 -1.73 9.27
C GLN A 95 -21.90 -0.99 10.42
N GLY A 96 -22.17 0.32 10.53
CA GLY A 96 -21.53 1.25 11.47
C GLY A 96 -21.52 0.86 12.96
N ASP A 97 -22.13 -0.26 13.34
CA ASP A 97 -22.19 -0.80 14.70
C ASP A 97 -21.11 -1.86 15.04
N ILE A 98 -20.57 -2.62 14.07
CA ILE A 98 -19.61 -3.69 14.40
C ILE A 98 -18.17 -3.14 14.53
N LEU A 99 -17.88 -2.05 13.83
CA LEU A 99 -16.52 -1.67 13.48
C LEU A 99 -16.05 -0.33 14.07
N GLY A 100 -16.93 0.45 14.72
CA GLY A 100 -16.58 1.69 15.41
C GLY A 100 -15.88 2.72 14.49
N SER A 101 -16.67 3.60 13.89
CA SER A 101 -16.28 4.54 12.81
C SER A 101 -16.09 3.89 11.43
N ALA A 102 -16.41 4.65 10.38
CA ALA A 102 -16.16 4.24 9.01
C ALA A 102 -14.66 4.03 8.82
N TYR A 103 -14.25 2.80 8.53
CA TYR A 103 -12.87 2.52 8.18
C TYR A 103 -12.49 3.35 6.96
N PRO A 104 -11.41 4.15 7.01
CA PRO A 104 -11.03 4.97 5.89
C PRO A 104 -10.73 4.07 4.69
N THR A 105 -11.45 4.31 3.60
CA THR A 105 -11.10 3.76 2.30
C THR A 105 -9.79 4.39 1.89
N ILE A 106 -8.68 3.67 2.08
CA ILE A 106 -7.39 4.07 1.53
C ILE A 106 -7.46 3.79 0.02
N THR A 107 -7.52 4.84 -0.78
CA THR A 107 -7.56 4.70 -2.24
C THR A 107 -6.17 4.28 -2.75
N TRP A 108 -6.05 3.04 -3.21
CA TRP A 108 -4.80 2.42 -3.69
C TRP A 108 -4.43 2.91 -5.10
N SER A 109 -3.85 4.10 -5.19
CA SER A 109 -3.43 4.70 -6.45
C SER A 109 -2.02 5.29 -6.35
N GLU A 110 -1.18 4.95 -7.33
CA GLU A 110 0.18 5.49 -7.48
C GLU A 110 0.16 7.03 -7.54
N THR A 111 -0.80 7.59 -8.28
CA THR A 111 -0.99 9.04 -8.42
C THR A 111 -1.36 9.68 -7.09
N LEU A 112 -2.21 9.04 -6.29
CA LEU A 112 -2.58 9.56 -4.97
C LEU A 112 -1.42 9.46 -3.98
N VAL A 113 -0.64 8.39 -4.03
CA VAL A 113 0.57 8.26 -3.19
C VAL A 113 1.61 9.31 -3.58
N LEU A 114 1.83 9.54 -4.87
CA LEU A 114 2.71 10.61 -5.35
C LEU A 114 2.22 12.00 -4.90
N LEU A 115 0.91 12.25 -4.98
CA LEU A 115 0.31 13.51 -4.52
C LEU A 115 0.47 13.69 -3.01
N GLU A 116 0.21 12.65 -2.22
CA GLU A 116 0.39 12.69 -0.76
C GLU A 116 1.86 12.92 -0.39
N GLN A 117 2.79 12.28 -1.09
CA GLN A 117 4.23 12.51 -0.90
C GLN A 117 4.66 13.93 -1.29
N ALA A 118 4.13 14.48 -2.39
CA ALA A 118 4.41 15.85 -2.80
C ALA A 118 3.90 16.86 -1.76
N ASN A 119 2.67 16.69 -1.27
CA ASN A 119 2.10 17.52 -0.21
C ASN A 119 2.95 17.45 1.08
N GLN A 120 3.39 16.25 1.48
CA GLN A 120 4.26 16.07 2.64
C GLN A 120 5.66 16.71 2.44
N ALA A 121 6.18 16.72 1.21
CA ALA A 121 7.43 17.39 0.88
C ALA A 121 7.30 18.92 0.98
N GLU A 122 6.17 19.49 0.53
CA GLU A 122 5.87 20.92 0.67
C GLU A 122 5.68 21.35 2.13
N HIS A 123 5.21 20.45 2.98
CA HIS A 123 4.95 20.72 4.40
C HIS A 123 6.15 20.43 5.31
N ARG A 124 7.31 20.06 4.74
CA ARG A 124 8.55 19.87 5.51
C ARG A 124 9.05 21.25 5.99
N PRO A 125 9.28 21.46 7.30
CA PRO A 125 9.81 22.73 7.77
C PRO A 125 11.16 23.02 7.11
N LEU A 126 11.30 24.22 6.52
CA LEU A 126 12.57 24.71 6.00
C LEU A 126 13.60 24.60 7.12
N ALA A 127 14.75 23.98 6.83
CA ALA A 127 15.86 23.95 7.77
C ALA A 127 16.20 25.39 8.17
N ASN A 128 16.21 25.67 9.48
CA ASN A 128 16.57 26.98 10.00
C ASN A 128 17.96 27.35 9.47
N PRO A 129 18.13 28.50 8.79
CA PRO A 129 19.46 28.97 8.45
C PRO A 129 20.22 29.26 9.76
N GLN A 130 21.29 28.49 10.00
CA GLN A 130 22.27 28.85 11.01
C GLN A 130 23.08 30.02 10.47
N TYR A 131 22.87 31.20 11.06
CA TYR A 131 23.69 32.39 10.88
C TYR A 131 25.02 32.26 11.65
#